data_AF-A0A512T1K2-F1
#
_entry.id   AF-A0A512T1K2-F1
#
_cell.length_a   1.000
_cell.length_b   1.000
_cell.length_c   1.000
_cell.angle_alpha   90.00
_cell.angle_beta   90.00
_cell.angle_gamma   90.00
#
_symmetry.space_group_name_H-M   'P 1'
#
loop_
_entity.id
_entity.type
_entity.pdbx_description
1 polymer ?
#
loop_
_entity_poly.entity_id
_entity_poly.type
_entity_poly.pdbx_seq_one_letter_code
_entity_poly.pdbx_strand_id
1 'polypeptide(L)'
;MLAPVGGTVVAVHDTEPDHEARRSRVRLVGYALGQAGRARRGIVGLAGNHVGIALADAGPYVLLAHLRQGSALVSVGEIVAVGQQVGECGNSGNSTEPHVHVQVSDSLDGIGARGLPLVFRGDDGVLRVPDEGEVVRVGG
;
A
#
# COMPACT_ATOMS: atom_id res chain seq x y z
N MET A 1 -3.49 0.17 -10.60
CA MET A 1 -3.83 0.01 -9.18
C MET A 1 -5.18 0.66 -8.93
N LEU A 2 -6.11 -0.10 -8.36
CA LEU A 2 -7.49 0.34 -8.12
C LEU A 2 -7.71 0.55 -6.62
N ALA A 3 -8.57 1.50 -6.27
CA ALA A 3 -9.02 1.71 -4.90
C ALA A 3 -9.82 0.47 -4.43
N PRO A 4 -9.38 -0.25 -3.39
CA PRO A 4 -10.11 -1.43 -2.90
C PRO A 4 -11.36 -1.05 -2.09
N VAL A 5 -11.46 0.22 -1.70
CA VAL A 5 -12.55 0.81 -0.90
C VAL A 5 -12.91 2.17 -1.48
N GLY A 6 -14.14 2.62 -1.23
CA GLY A 6 -14.50 4.02 -1.42
C GLY A 6 -14.10 4.84 -0.19
N GLY A 7 -13.76 6.10 -0.37
CA GLY A 7 -13.36 6.98 0.73
C GLY A 7 -12.71 8.27 0.26
N THR A 8 -12.12 9.00 1.21
CA THR A 8 -11.42 10.26 0.94
C THR A 8 -9.91 10.01 0.91
N VAL A 9 -9.23 10.49 -0.12
CA VAL A 9 -7.77 10.46 -0.19
C VAL A 9 -7.20 11.44 0.82
N VAL A 10 -6.43 10.94 1.77
CA VAL A 10 -5.84 11.73 2.87
C VAL A 10 -4.32 11.81 2.81
N ALA A 11 -3.68 10.99 1.97
CA ALA A 11 -2.24 11.03 1.74
C ALA A 11 -1.92 10.63 0.30
N VAL A 12 -0.98 11.35 -0.33
CA VAL A 12 -0.38 10.98 -1.62
C VAL A 12 1.11 11.32 -1.54
N HIS A 13 1.96 10.35 -1.88
CA HIS A 13 3.40 10.55 -2.11
C HIS A 13 3.79 9.84 -3.40
N ASP A 14 4.44 10.54 -4.32
CA ASP A 14 4.66 10.02 -5.69
C ASP A 14 6.02 10.41 -6.30
N THR A 15 7.02 10.67 -5.44
CA THR A 15 8.33 11.16 -5.88
C THR A 15 9.48 10.18 -5.65
N GLU A 16 9.27 9.06 -4.95
CA GLU A 16 10.31 8.05 -4.73
C GLU A 16 10.59 7.29 -6.03
N PRO A 17 11.86 7.11 -6.42
CA PRO A 17 12.20 6.31 -7.58
C PRO A 17 11.96 4.82 -7.34
N ASP A 18 11.49 4.13 -8.37
CA ASP A 18 11.51 2.67 -8.45
C ASP A 18 12.95 2.13 -8.51
N HIS A 19 13.17 0.91 -8.01
CA HIS A 19 14.46 0.22 -8.16
C HIS A 19 14.28 -1.16 -8.84
N GLU A 20 15.35 -1.70 -9.41
CA GLU A 20 15.32 -3.03 -10.05
C GLU A 20 15.02 -4.14 -9.02
N ALA A 21 14.27 -5.16 -9.46
CA ALA A 21 13.99 -6.35 -8.64
C ALA A 21 15.27 -6.99 -8.11
N ARG A 22 15.37 -7.14 -6.79
CA ARG A 22 16.61 -7.54 -6.12
C ARG A 22 16.71 -9.06 -5.99
N ARG A 23 16.74 -9.76 -7.14
CA ARG A 23 16.80 -11.23 -7.23
C ARG A 23 18.16 -11.86 -6.94
N SER A 24 19.20 -11.06 -6.64
CA SER A 24 20.57 -11.55 -6.35
C SER A 24 20.92 -11.40 -4.87
N ARG A 25 21.53 -12.44 -4.26
CA ARG A 25 21.95 -12.46 -2.84
C ARG A 25 22.92 -11.33 -2.49
N VAL A 26 23.76 -10.90 -3.43
CA VAL A 26 24.68 -9.77 -3.24
C VAL A 26 23.92 -8.44 -3.13
N ARG A 27 22.87 -8.24 -3.94
CA ARG A 27 22.02 -7.05 -3.85
C ARG A 27 21.13 -7.05 -2.59
N LEU A 28 20.85 -8.22 -2.02
CA LEU A 28 20.12 -8.38 -0.75
C LEU A 28 20.93 -7.88 0.45
N VAL A 29 22.24 -8.11 0.47
CA VAL A 29 23.15 -7.59 1.52
C VAL A 29 23.19 -6.05 1.50
N GLY A 30 23.34 -5.46 0.32
CA GLY A 30 23.29 -4.00 0.17
C GLY A 30 21.93 -3.41 0.58
N TYR A 31 20.84 -4.12 0.31
CA TYR A 31 19.50 -3.75 0.75
C TYR A 31 19.35 -3.74 2.28
N ALA A 32 19.84 -4.80 2.95
CA ALA A 32 19.78 -4.94 4.41
C ALA A 32 20.54 -3.80 5.12
N LEU A 33 21.71 -3.40 4.59
CA LEU A 33 22.50 -2.29 5.13
C LEU A 33 21.76 -0.93 5.11
N GLY A 34 20.84 -0.74 4.15
CA GLY A 34 20.05 0.50 4.04
C GLY A 34 18.72 0.51 4.82
N GLN A 35 18.32 -0.63 5.38
CA GLN A 35 16.97 -0.81 5.96
C GLN A 35 16.74 0.07 7.20
N ALA A 36 17.76 0.18 8.06
CA ALA A 36 17.73 1.09 9.22
C ALA A 36 17.61 2.57 8.79
N GLY A 37 18.23 2.95 7.66
CA GLY A 37 18.13 4.32 7.12
C GLY A 37 16.73 4.65 6.61
N ARG A 38 16.05 3.69 5.96
CA ARG A 38 14.67 3.85 5.49
C ARG A 38 13.66 3.92 6.63
N ALA A 39 13.81 3.07 7.65
CA ALA A 39 12.96 3.12 8.84
C ALA A 39 13.05 4.49 9.57
N ARG A 40 14.24 5.11 9.61
CA ARG A 40 14.43 6.47 10.15
C ARG A 40 13.73 7.57 9.35
N ARG A 41 13.35 7.32 8.08
CA ARG A 41 12.59 8.26 7.24
C ARG A 41 11.07 8.12 7.43
N GLY A 42 10.62 7.33 8.41
CA GLY A 42 9.20 7.16 8.72
C GLY A 42 8.43 6.46 7.61
N ILE A 43 7.13 6.74 7.52
CA ILE A 43 6.23 6.06 6.57
C ILE A 43 6.68 6.22 5.11
N VAL A 44 7.22 7.37 4.73
CA VAL A 44 7.70 7.63 3.35
C VAL A 44 8.82 6.67 2.95
N GLY A 45 9.82 6.46 3.81
CA GLY A 45 10.94 5.57 3.51
C GLY A 45 10.56 4.09 3.47
N LEU A 46 9.53 3.70 4.23
CA LEU A 46 9.04 2.33 4.28
C LEU A 46 8.07 2.05 3.13
N ALA A 47 7.03 2.86 2.98
CA ALA A 47 5.96 2.69 2.00
C ALA A 47 6.38 3.06 0.56
N GLY A 48 7.36 3.94 0.37
CA GLY A 48 7.66 4.47 -0.97
C GLY A 48 6.55 5.38 -1.47
N ASN A 49 6.28 5.37 -2.77
CA ASN A 49 5.10 6.06 -3.31
C ASN A 49 3.83 5.36 -2.84
N HIS A 50 2.87 6.14 -2.38
CA HIS A 50 1.68 5.60 -1.75
C HIS A 50 0.47 6.53 -1.85
N VAL A 51 -0.71 5.92 -1.71
CA VAL A 51 -2.00 6.59 -1.54
C VAL A 51 -2.63 6.09 -0.24
N GLY A 52 -3.05 7.02 0.61
CA GLY A 52 -3.83 6.75 1.82
C GLY A 52 -5.28 7.16 1.65
N ILE A 53 -6.21 6.26 1.94
CA ILE A 53 -7.66 6.48 1.82
C ILE A 53 -8.30 6.32 3.21
N ALA A 54 -9.02 7.33 3.67
CA ALA A 54 -9.83 7.27 4.88
C ALA A 54 -11.25 6.82 4.54
N LEU A 55 -11.76 5.80 5.24
CA LEU A 55 -13.13 5.30 5.08
C LEU A 55 -14.17 6.22 5.74
N ALA A 56 -13.76 7.01 6.72
CA ALA A 56 -14.54 8.06 7.37
C ALA A 56 -13.59 9.13 7.93
N ASP A 57 -14.13 10.22 8.50
CA ASP A 57 -13.37 11.40 8.95
C ASP A 57 -12.20 11.08 9.91
N ALA A 58 -12.30 10.01 10.69
CA ALA A 58 -11.27 9.57 11.64
C ALA A 58 -10.72 8.16 11.33
N GLY A 59 -10.85 7.71 10.07
CA GLY A 59 -10.47 6.36 9.63
C GLY A 59 -11.63 5.34 9.74
N PRO A 60 -11.35 4.03 9.60
CA PRO A 60 -10.07 3.39 9.31
C PRO A 60 -9.38 3.92 8.05
N TYR A 61 -8.07 3.70 7.98
CA TYR A 61 -7.25 4.11 6.84
C TYR A 61 -6.77 2.90 6.06
N VAL A 62 -6.80 3.00 4.73
CA VAL A 62 -6.22 2.04 3.80
C VAL A 62 -5.00 2.68 3.15
N LEU A 63 -3.84 2.05 3.32
CA LEU A 63 -2.60 2.43 2.67
C LEU A 63 -2.33 1.50 1.48
N LEU A 64 -2.12 2.09 0.30
CA LEU A 64 -1.63 1.42 -0.89
C LEU A 64 -0.21 1.91 -1.16
N ALA A 65 0.78 1.03 -1.05
CA ALA A 65 2.19 1.39 -1.05
C ALA A 65 2.99 0.70 -2.16
N HIS A 66 4.26 1.11 -2.29
CA HIS A 66 5.21 0.69 -3.32
C HIS A 66 4.76 1.03 -4.76
N LEU A 67 3.99 2.11 -4.93
CA LEU A 67 3.50 2.52 -6.24
C LEU A 67 4.64 2.98 -7.15
N ARG A 68 4.39 2.95 -8.47
CA ARG A 68 5.35 3.43 -9.46
C ARG A 68 5.46 4.95 -9.37
N GLN A 69 6.68 5.48 -9.48
CA GLN A 69 6.93 6.91 -9.49
C GLN A 69 6.14 7.63 -10.59
N GLY A 70 5.50 8.73 -10.23
CA GLY A 70 4.72 9.57 -11.14
C GLY A 70 3.45 8.90 -11.65
N SER A 71 2.96 7.86 -10.95
CA SER A 71 1.76 7.13 -11.38
C SER A 71 0.49 7.51 -10.62
N ALA A 72 0.57 8.30 -9.55
CA ALA A 72 -0.61 8.68 -8.79
C ALA A 72 -1.60 9.46 -9.67
N LEU A 73 -2.86 9.02 -9.69
CA LEU A 73 -3.94 9.63 -10.47
C LEU A 73 -4.95 10.41 -9.63
N VAL A 74 -4.68 10.56 -8.34
CA VAL A 74 -5.58 11.18 -7.37
C VAL A 74 -4.86 12.21 -6.52
N SER A 75 -5.62 13.14 -5.94
CA SER A 75 -5.08 14.18 -5.05
C SER A 75 -5.66 14.09 -3.64
N VAL A 76 -4.95 14.63 -2.64
CA VAL A 76 -5.46 14.75 -1.26
C VAL A 76 -6.76 15.57 -1.27
N GLY A 77 -7.78 15.08 -0.56
CA GLY A 77 -9.13 15.62 -0.51
C GLY A 77 -10.09 15.04 -1.55
N GLU A 78 -9.60 14.28 -2.52
CA GLU A 78 -10.45 13.63 -3.54
C GLU A 78 -11.25 12.47 -2.94
N ILE A 79 -12.53 12.35 -3.34
CA ILE A 79 -13.36 11.19 -3.01
C ILE A 79 -13.22 10.17 -4.14
N VAL A 80 -12.84 8.94 -3.78
CA VAL A 80 -12.66 7.83 -4.73
C VAL A 80 -13.74 6.77 -4.53
N ALA A 81 -14.16 6.15 -5.63
CA ALA A 81 -15.06 5.01 -5.61
C ALA A 81 -14.28 3.67 -5.57
N VAL A 82 -14.90 2.60 -5.07
CA VAL A 82 -14.36 1.24 -5.21
C VAL A 82 -14.09 0.95 -6.69
N GLY A 83 -12.90 0.44 -7.00
CA GLY A 83 -12.50 0.14 -8.38
C GLY A 83 -11.99 1.33 -9.18
N GLN A 84 -12.00 2.55 -8.64
CA GLN A 84 -11.39 3.71 -9.30
C GLN A 84 -9.87 3.53 -9.38
N GLN A 85 -9.26 3.86 -10.54
CA GLN A 85 -7.81 3.81 -10.67
C GLN A 85 -7.16 4.94 -9.87
N VAL A 86 -6.19 4.59 -9.02
CA VAL A 86 -5.48 5.54 -8.15
C VAL A 86 -3.99 5.63 -8.44
N GLY A 87 -3.43 4.64 -9.14
CA GLY A 87 -2.05 4.67 -9.63
C GLY A 87 -1.63 3.35 -10.27
N GLU A 88 -0.34 3.03 -10.28
CA GLU A 88 0.19 1.78 -10.86
C GLU A 88 1.14 1.04 -9.90
N CYS A 89 1.21 -0.29 -10.06
CA CYS A 89 2.13 -1.13 -9.31
C CYS A 89 3.58 -0.72 -9.63
N GLY A 90 4.41 -0.60 -8.60
CA GLY A 90 5.81 -0.23 -8.73
C GLY A 90 6.70 -1.04 -7.81
N ASN A 91 7.89 -0.52 -7.58
CA ASN A 91 8.92 -1.08 -6.72
C ASN A 91 9.69 0.04 -6.02
N SER A 92 8.98 1.00 -5.44
CA SER A 92 9.53 2.12 -4.67
C SER A 92 9.57 1.81 -3.17
N GLY A 93 10.33 2.58 -2.38
CA GLY A 93 10.42 2.38 -0.93
C GLY A 93 11.12 1.09 -0.51
N ASN A 94 10.72 0.52 0.63
CA ASN A 94 11.31 -0.68 1.20
C ASN A 94 10.71 -1.98 0.61
N SER A 95 10.73 -2.07 -0.72
CA SER A 95 10.33 -3.27 -1.46
C SER A 95 11.55 -4.04 -1.97
N THR A 96 11.39 -5.33 -2.26
CA THR A 96 12.41 -6.19 -2.89
C THR A 96 12.11 -6.50 -4.36
N GLU A 97 10.84 -6.44 -4.76
CA GLU A 97 10.35 -6.71 -6.12
C GLU A 97 9.02 -5.99 -6.39
N PRO A 98 8.57 -5.84 -7.65
CA PRO A 98 7.32 -5.16 -7.94
C PRO A 98 6.11 -5.86 -7.35
N HIS A 99 5.41 -5.18 -6.44
CA HIS A 99 4.16 -5.62 -5.82
C HIS A 99 3.42 -4.43 -5.23
N VAL A 100 2.19 -4.68 -4.77
CA VAL A 100 1.42 -3.68 -4.01
C VAL A 100 1.29 -4.16 -2.58
N HIS A 101 1.67 -3.30 -1.64
CA HIS A 101 1.37 -3.51 -0.22
C HIS A 101 0.03 -2.82 0.10
N VAL A 102 -0.88 -3.56 0.73
CA VAL A 102 -2.17 -3.06 1.20
C VAL A 102 -2.24 -3.23 2.70
N GLN A 103 -2.54 -2.16 3.42
CA GLN A 103 -2.65 -2.18 4.87
C GLN A 103 -3.87 -1.41 5.34
N VAL A 104 -4.59 -1.98 6.30
CA VAL A 104 -5.68 -1.30 7.02
C VAL A 104 -5.22 -1.01 8.45
N SER A 105 -5.35 0.24 8.89
CA SER A 105 -4.95 0.64 10.24
C SER A 105 -5.80 1.79 10.78
N ASP A 106 -5.71 2.03 12.08
CA ASP A 106 -6.38 3.16 12.75
C ASP A 106 -5.64 4.50 12.60
N SER A 107 -4.44 4.51 12.02
CA SER A 107 -3.67 5.71 11.66
C SER A 107 -2.77 5.44 10.43
N LEU A 108 -2.30 6.52 9.80
CA LEU A 108 -1.23 6.51 8.78
C LEU A 108 0.16 6.87 9.36
N ASP A 109 0.33 6.92 10.69
CA ASP A 109 1.61 7.28 11.32
C ASP A 109 2.69 6.17 11.28
N GLY A 110 2.49 5.14 10.46
CA GLY A 110 3.45 4.05 10.25
C GLY A 110 3.64 3.18 11.50
N ILE A 111 4.77 3.34 12.20
CA ILE A 111 5.24 2.43 13.28
C ILE A 111 4.28 2.41 14.48
N GLY A 112 3.57 3.51 14.75
CA GLY A 112 2.60 3.60 15.86
C GLY A 112 1.18 3.15 15.49
N ALA A 113 0.91 2.87 14.22
CA ALA A 113 -0.43 2.52 13.77
C ALA A 113 -0.77 1.07 14.13
N ARG A 114 -1.98 0.84 14.64
CA ARG A 114 -2.47 -0.51 14.93
C ARG A 114 -3.15 -1.06 13.68
N GLY A 115 -2.69 -2.22 13.24
CA GLY A 115 -3.34 -2.96 12.16
C GLY A 115 -4.78 -3.33 12.53
N LEU A 116 -5.69 -3.14 11.57
CA LEU A 116 -7.08 -3.56 11.67
C LEU A 116 -7.31 -4.75 10.72
N PRO A 117 -8.29 -5.63 11.01
CA PRO A 117 -8.60 -6.75 10.13
C PRO A 117 -8.96 -6.29 8.71
N LEU A 118 -8.29 -6.88 7.71
CA LEU A 118 -8.63 -6.74 6.30
C LEU A 118 -9.53 -7.91 5.90
N VAL A 119 -10.79 -7.61 5.57
CA VAL A 119 -11.76 -8.60 5.10
C VAL A 119 -11.89 -8.56 3.59
N PHE A 120 -12.02 -9.73 2.98
CA PHE A 120 -12.24 -9.89 1.55
C PHE A 120 -13.65 -10.41 1.32
N ARG A 121 -14.26 -9.99 0.20
CA ARG A 121 -15.50 -10.55 -0.30
C ARG A 121 -15.16 -11.70 -1.25
N GLY A 122 -15.52 -12.92 -0.86
CA GLY A 122 -15.36 -14.10 -1.73
C GLY A 122 -16.44 -14.19 -2.80
N ASP A 123 -16.31 -15.18 -3.70
CA ASP A 123 -17.31 -15.52 -4.74
C ASP A 123 -18.70 -15.83 -4.16
N ASP A 124 -18.77 -16.33 -2.93
CA ASP A 124 -19.99 -16.60 -2.18
C ASP A 124 -20.65 -15.33 -1.61
N GLY A 125 -20.02 -14.16 -1.82
CA GLY A 125 -20.45 -12.88 -1.29
C GLY A 125 -20.14 -12.68 0.20
N VAL A 126 -19.51 -13.65 0.86
CA VAL A 126 -19.23 -13.60 2.30
C VAL A 126 -17.98 -12.77 2.56
N LEU A 127 -18.06 -11.89 3.57
CA LEU A 127 -16.92 -11.13 4.08
C LEU A 127 -16.19 -11.94 5.13
N ARG A 128 -14.89 -12.15 4.94
CA ARG A 128 -14.05 -12.89 5.89
C ARG A 128 -12.60 -12.44 5.84
N VAL A 129 -11.90 -12.65 6.95
CA VAL A 129 -10.44 -12.57 6.99
C VAL A 129 -9.91 -13.88 6.41
N PRO A 130 -9.06 -13.86 5.37
CA PRO A 130 -8.49 -15.07 4.81
C PRO A 130 -7.45 -15.68 5.74
N ASP A 131 -7.28 -17.00 5.64
CA ASP A 131 -6.17 -17.68 6.29
C ASP A 131 -4.83 -17.32 5.60
N GLU A 132 -3.72 -17.48 6.30
CA GLU A 132 -2.39 -17.24 5.72
C GLU A 132 -2.16 -18.17 4.51
N GLY A 133 -1.84 -17.57 3.36
CA GLY A 133 -1.64 -18.30 2.10
C GLY A 133 -2.93 -18.68 1.36
N GLU A 134 -4.10 -18.32 1.89
CA GLU A 134 -5.36 -18.58 1.20
C GLU A 134 -5.50 -17.72 -0.06
N VAL A 135 -5.91 -18.35 -1.16
CA VAL A 135 -6.26 -17.64 -2.41
C VAL A 135 -7.75 -17.33 -2.38
N VAL A 136 -8.08 -16.05 -2.15
CA VAL A 136 -9.46 -15.56 -2.28
C VAL A 136 -9.77 -15.34 -3.77
N ARG A 137 -10.82 -16.00 -4.25
CA ARG A 137 -11.37 -15.78 -5.59
C ARG A 137 -12.48 -14.74 -5.51
N VAL A 138 -12.54 -13.89 -6.53
CA VAL A 138 -13.55 -12.84 -6.68
C VAL A 138 -14.18 -13.00 -8.07
N GLY A 139 -15.50 -13.18 -8.12
CA GLY A 139 -16.26 -13.38 -9.35
C GLY A 139 -16.14 -12.17 -10.27
N GLY A 140 -15.85 -12.43 -11.55
CA GLY A 140 -15.66 -11.42 -12.59
C GLY A 140 -16.96 -10.76 -13.05
#